data_AF-A0ABD4E0C9-F1
#
_entry.id   AF-A0ABD4E0C9-F1
#
_cell.length_a   1.000
_cell.length_b   1.000
_cell.length_c   1.000
_cell.angle_alpha   90.00
_cell.angle_beta   90.00
_cell.angle_gamma   90.00
#
_symmetry.space_group_name_H-M   'P 1'
#
loop_
_entity.id
_entity.type
_entity.pdbx_description
1 polymer ?
#
loop_
_entity_poly.entity_id
_entity_poly.type
_entity_poly.pdbx_seq_one_letter_code
_entity_poly.pdbx_strand_id
1 'polypeptide(L)'
;MAITPVTTAAFVRAVRRFATQTPDWASAIRYQTLPDERGDLTLAAYRAYGDRTQFMVIFAAAGLDTLEQVLPEQLLVLPNFTQLQLIKRQTNYLTDAEAAAYSALD
;
A
#
# COMPACT_ATOMS: atom_id res chain seq x y z
N MET A 1 18.93 5.58 -1.73
CA MET A 1 18.39 5.05 -2.99
C MET A 1 17.10 5.78 -3.28
N ALA A 2 17.02 6.54 -4.38
CA ALA A 2 15.81 7.31 -4.68
C ALA A 2 14.69 6.37 -5.19
N ILE A 3 13.48 6.51 -4.65
CA ILE A 3 12.30 5.82 -5.18
C ILE A 3 12.06 6.34 -6.60
N THR A 4 12.24 5.45 -7.58
CA THR A 4 12.08 5.76 -9.01
C THR A 4 10.64 5.53 -9.47
N PRO A 5 10.19 6.17 -10.56
CA PRO A 5 8.87 5.89 -11.13
C PRO A 5 8.67 4.41 -11.48
N VAL A 6 9.72 3.70 -11.90
CA VAL A 6 9.67 2.27 -12.23
C VAL A 6 9.43 1.42 -10.97
N THR A 7 10.12 1.71 -9.87
CA THR A 7 9.90 1.03 -8.58
C THR A 7 8.49 1.31 -8.03
N THR A 8 8.00 2.53 -8.16
CA THR A 8 6.62 2.89 -7.75
C THR A 8 5.59 2.10 -8.57
N ALA A 9 5.75 2.01 -9.88
CA ALA A 9 4.84 1.25 -10.74
C ALA A 9 4.84 -0.25 -10.41
N ALA A 10 6.01 -0.84 -10.14
CA ALA A 10 6.13 -2.23 -9.71
C ALA A 10 5.40 -2.48 -8.38
N PHE A 11 5.58 -1.59 -7.41
CA PHE A 11 4.91 -1.63 -6.11
C PHE A 11 3.38 -1.54 -6.24
N VAL A 12 2.89 -0.53 -6.96
CA VAL A 12 1.44 -0.34 -7.19
C VAL A 12 0.83 -1.58 -7.85
N ARG A 13 1.51 -2.15 -8.85
CA ARG A 13 1.05 -3.38 -9.51
C ARG A 13 1.01 -4.57 -8.56
N ALA A 14 2.02 -4.73 -7.70
CA ALA A 14 2.08 -5.83 -6.75
C ALA A 14 0.97 -5.72 -5.69
N VAL A 15 0.74 -4.53 -5.14
CA VAL A 15 -0.36 -4.28 -4.19
C VAL A 15 -1.72 -4.48 -4.86
N ARG A 16 -1.93 -3.98 -6.08
CA ARG A 16 -3.19 -4.19 -6.81
C ARG A 16 -3.45 -5.66 -7.09
N ARG A 17 -2.41 -6.43 -7.43
CA ARG A 17 -2.51 -7.89 -7.57
C ARG A 17 -2.90 -8.53 -6.23
N PHE A 18 -2.27 -8.14 -5.13
CA PHE A 18 -2.62 -8.64 -3.80
C PHE A 18 -4.10 -8.37 -3.48
N ALA A 19 -4.56 -7.13 -3.65
CA ALA A 19 -5.92 -6.73 -3.32
C ALA A 19 -6.99 -7.52 -4.12
N THR A 20 -6.72 -7.81 -5.38
CA THR A 20 -7.69 -8.49 -6.28
C THR A 20 -7.63 -10.02 -6.22
N GLN A 21 -6.51 -10.61 -5.80
CA GLN A 21 -6.32 -12.07 -5.77
C GLN A 21 -6.45 -12.69 -4.37
N THR A 22 -6.44 -11.87 -3.32
CA THR A 22 -6.53 -12.37 -1.95
C THR A 22 -7.96 -12.82 -1.64
N PRO A 23 -8.19 -14.10 -1.28
CA PRO A 23 -9.52 -14.58 -0.98
C PRO A 23 -10.02 -14.11 0.40
N ASP A 24 -11.33 -14.14 0.62
CA ASP A 24 -11.98 -13.62 1.84
C ASP A 24 -11.56 -14.31 3.15
N TRP A 25 -11.09 -15.55 3.07
CA TRP A 25 -10.61 -16.32 4.22
C TRP A 25 -9.11 -16.11 4.48
N ALA A 26 -8.36 -15.51 3.56
CA ALA A 26 -6.93 -15.27 3.74
C ALA A 26 -6.67 -14.10 4.70
N SER A 27 -5.50 -14.16 5.34
CA SER A 27 -5.01 -13.09 6.21
C SER A 27 -4.72 -11.82 5.39
N ALA A 28 -5.50 -10.79 5.64
CA ALA A 28 -5.38 -9.46 5.07
C ALA A 28 -6.13 -8.46 5.96
N ILE A 29 -5.73 -7.19 5.90
CA ILE A 29 -6.49 -6.10 6.50
C ILE A 29 -7.66 -5.80 5.56
N ARG A 30 -8.88 -5.89 6.07
CA ARG A 30 -10.10 -5.55 5.33
C ARG A 30 -10.61 -4.22 5.88
N TYR A 31 -10.44 -3.17 5.07
CA TYR A 31 -10.69 -1.81 5.48
C TYR A 31 -11.81 -1.20 4.66
N GLN A 32 -12.89 -0.76 5.32
CA GLN A 32 -13.97 -0.04 4.67
C GLN A 32 -13.60 1.44 4.60
N THR A 33 -13.47 2.00 3.40
CA THR A 33 -13.21 3.43 3.25
C THR A 33 -14.44 4.25 3.62
N LEU A 34 -14.19 5.43 4.19
CA LEU A 34 -15.21 6.30 4.76
C LEU A 34 -15.39 7.59 3.93
N PRO A 35 -16.56 8.25 4.00
CA PRO A 35 -16.84 9.47 3.22
C PRO A 35 -15.85 10.62 3.46
N ASP A 36 -15.26 10.71 4.66
CA ASP A 36 -14.30 11.75 5.04
C ASP A 36 -12.90 11.52 4.47
N GLU A 37 -12.63 10.32 3.93
CA GLU A 37 -11.35 9.95 3.31
C GLU A 37 -11.30 10.18 1.81
N ARG A 38 -12.45 10.56 1.21
CA ARG A 38 -12.60 10.75 -0.24
C ARG A 38 -11.49 11.61 -0.87
N GLY A 39 -11.05 12.66 -0.16
CA GLY A 39 -9.99 13.57 -0.61
C GLY A 39 -8.64 13.40 0.09
N ASP A 40 -8.51 12.43 1.01
CA ASP A 40 -7.29 12.25 1.81
C ASP A 40 -6.92 10.78 1.95
N LEU A 41 -6.11 10.30 1.00
CA LEU A 41 -5.52 8.95 1.03
C LEU A 41 -4.61 8.73 2.24
N THR A 42 -3.99 9.80 2.76
CA THR A 42 -3.09 9.70 3.92
C THR A 42 -3.87 9.43 5.20
N LEU A 43 -5.11 9.94 5.31
CA LEU A 43 -6.02 9.65 6.41
C LEU A 43 -6.45 8.18 6.38
N ALA A 44 -6.82 7.65 5.22
CA ALA A 44 -7.14 6.22 5.06
C ALA A 44 -5.94 5.34 5.42
N ALA A 45 -4.73 5.71 5.00
CA ALA A 45 -3.51 4.98 5.37
C ALA A 45 -3.23 5.03 6.87
N TYR A 46 -3.41 6.18 7.50
CA TYR A 46 -3.26 6.32 8.94
C TYR A 46 -4.25 5.44 9.71
N ARG A 47 -5.51 5.34 9.26
CA ARG A 47 -6.51 4.48 9.90
C ARG A 47 -6.25 3.00 9.68
N ALA A 48 -5.80 2.61 8.49
CA ALA A 48 -5.51 1.21 8.17
C ALA A 48 -4.19 0.69 8.78
N TYR A 49 -3.15 1.53 8.81
CA TYR A 49 -1.78 1.14 9.16
C TYR A 49 -1.16 1.88 10.35
N GLY A 50 -1.79 2.96 10.83
CA GLY A 50 -1.17 3.88 11.78
C GLY A 50 -0.10 4.80 11.17
N ASP A 51 0.09 4.74 9.85
CA ASP A 51 1.18 5.43 9.14
C ASP A 51 0.69 6.09 7.85
N ARG A 52 0.77 7.42 7.80
CA ARG A 52 0.37 8.25 6.66
C ARG A 52 1.23 8.02 5.42
N THR A 53 2.47 7.57 5.59
CA THR A 53 3.41 7.35 4.47
C THR A 53 3.01 6.15 3.61
N GLN A 54 2.14 5.26 4.11
CA GLN A 54 1.62 4.10 3.37
C GLN A 54 0.47 4.44 2.41
N PHE A 55 0.22 5.71 2.10
CA PHE A 55 -0.87 6.14 1.21
C PHE A 55 -0.83 5.51 -0.18
N MET A 56 0.37 5.15 -0.70
CA MET A 56 0.49 4.43 -1.96
C MET A 56 -0.10 3.02 -1.94
N VAL A 57 -0.19 2.39 -0.76
CA VAL A 57 -0.88 1.10 -0.61
C VAL A 57 -2.39 1.28 -0.84
N ILE A 58 -2.97 2.33 -0.24
CA ILE A 58 -4.38 2.67 -0.41
C ILE A 58 -4.67 3.01 -1.87
N PHE A 59 -3.85 3.86 -2.48
CA PHE A 59 -3.94 4.21 -3.90
C PHE A 59 -4.01 2.97 -4.79
N ALA A 60 -3.08 2.03 -4.59
CA ALA A 60 -2.97 0.83 -5.39
C ALA A 60 -4.11 -0.17 -5.14
N ALA A 61 -4.51 -0.37 -3.89
CA ALA A 61 -5.60 -1.28 -3.52
C ALA A 61 -6.97 -0.76 -3.97
N ALA A 62 -7.17 0.55 -3.90
CA ALA A 62 -8.39 1.22 -4.39
C ALA A 62 -8.48 1.23 -5.92
N GLY A 63 -7.40 0.88 -6.63
CA GLY A 63 -7.36 0.81 -8.08
C GLY A 63 -7.44 2.18 -8.74
N LEU A 64 -6.96 3.23 -8.07
CA LEU A 64 -6.96 4.59 -8.59
C LEU A 64 -5.92 4.73 -9.72
N ASP A 65 -6.25 5.56 -10.71
CA ASP A 65 -5.36 5.82 -11.86
C ASP A 65 -4.51 7.07 -11.63
N THR A 66 -5.05 8.08 -10.91
CA THR A 66 -4.34 9.33 -10.59
C THR A 66 -4.52 9.70 -9.11
N LEU A 67 -3.56 10.45 -8.54
CA LEU A 67 -3.63 10.91 -7.15
C LEU A 67 -4.73 11.96 -6.90
N GLU A 68 -5.22 12.58 -7.96
CA GLU A 68 -6.31 13.57 -7.93
C GLU A 68 -7.69 12.89 -7.92
N GLN A 69 -7.74 11.60 -8.27
CA GLN A 69 -8.97 10.84 -8.28
C GLN A 69 -9.47 10.64 -6.84
N VAL A 70 -10.75 10.93 -6.65
CA VAL A 70 -11.44 10.74 -5.37
C VAL A 70 -11.44 9.25 -4.99
N LEU A 71 -11.11 8.96 -3.74
CA LEU A 71 -11.22 7.61 -3.17
C LEU A 71 -12.71 7.24 -3.02
N PRO A 72 -13.23 6.26 -3.78
CA PRO A 72 -14.62 5.84 -3.60
C PRO A 72 -14.78 5.08 -2.28
N GLU A 73 -16.00 5.08 -1.75
CA GLU A 73 -16.38 4.23 -0.61
C GLU A 73 -16.46 2.77 -1.07
N GLN A 74 -15.55 1.93 -0.56
CA GLN A 74 -15.41 0.53 -0.93
C GLN A 74 -14.66 -0.26 0.15
N LEU A 75 -14.82 -1.58 0.11
CA LEU A 75 -14.02 -2.48 0.93
C LEU A 75 -12.66 -2.71 0.27
N LEU A 76 -11.60 -2.25 0.90
CA LEU A 76 -10.23 -2.49 0.48
C LEU A 76 -9.67 -3.75 1.14
N VAL A 77 -8.97 -4.56 0.33
CA VAL A 77 -8.17 -5.69 0.80
C VAL A 77 -6.71 -5.28 0.77
N LEU A 78 -6.13 -5.13 1.95
CA LEU A 78 -4.84 -4.52 2.18
C LEU A 78 -3.86 -5.55 2.78
N PRO A 79 -2.58 -5.55 2.38
CA PRO A 79 -1.59 -6.45 2.97
C PRO A 79 -1.38 -6.10 4.45
N ASN A 80 -1.22 -7.10 5.31
CA ASN A 80 -0.78 -6.85 6.68
C ASN A 80 0.70 -6.39 6.73
N PHE A 81 1.20 -6.01 7.90
CA PHE A 81 2.56 -5.47 8.05
C PHE A 81 3.64 -6.37 7.42
N THR A 82 3.63 -7.66 7.73
CA THR A 82 4.61 -8.63 7.20
C THR A 82 4.50 -8.78 5.69
N GLN A 83 3.28 -8.88 5.16
CA GLN A 83 3.03 -8.98 3.72
C GLN A 83 3.46 -7.71 2.98
N LEU A 84 3.19 -6.54 3.55
CA LEU A 84 3.56 -5.25 2.99
C LEU A 84 5.08 -5.11 2.89
N GLN A 85 5.81 -5.49 3.95
CA GLN A 85 7.26 -5.48 3.95
C GLN A 85 7.86 -6.43 2.90
N LEU A 86 7.26 -7.62 2.71
CA LEU A 86 7.64 -8.54 1.64
C LEU A 86 7.43 -7.93 0.25
N ILE A 87 6.27 -7.31 0.00
CA ILE A 87 5.97 -6.65 -1.29
C ILE A 87 6.97 -5.51 -1.56
N LYS A 88 7.24 -4.67 -0.55
CA LYS A 88 8.21 -3.58 -0.64
C LYS A 88 9.59 -4.09 -1.02
N ARG A 89 10.07 -5.16 -0.36
CA ARG A 89 11.36 -5.79 -0.66
C ARG A 89 11.41 -6.36 -2.08
N GLN A 90 10.37 -7.06 -2.51
CA GLN A 90 10.30 -7.65 -3.86
C GLN A 90 10.27 -6.61 -4.98
N THR A 91 9.71 -5.43 -4.72
CA THR A 91 9.54 -4.35 -5.70
C THR A 91 10.61 -3.26 -5.58
N ASN A 92 11.52 -3.41 -4.62
CA ASN A 92 12.55 -2.44 -4.27
C ASN A 92 11.97 -1.06 -3.88
N TYR A 93 10.74 -1.04 -3.35
CA TYR A 93 10.05 0.13 -2.85
C TYR A 93 10.34 0.30 -1.35
N LEU A 94 11.62 0.54 -1.06
CA LEU A 94 12.14 0.67 0.29
C LEU A 94 12.60 2.10 0.54
N THR A 95 12.32 2.61 1.74
CA THR A 95 12.99 3.81 2.24
C THR A 95 14.46 3.51 2.54
N ASP A 96 15.30 4.54 2.60
CA ASP A 96 16.72 4.38 2.93
C ASP A 96 16.92 3.70 4.29
N ALA A 97 16.07 4.00 5.27
CA ALA A 97 16.10 3.38 6.59
C ALA A 97 15.71 1.89 6.53
N GLU A 98 14.65 1.53 5.79
CA GLU A 98 14.25 0.13 5.60
C GLU A 98 15.34 -0.66 4.86
N ALA A 99 15.92 -0.09 3.80
CA ALA A 99 17.01 -0.72 3.04
C ALA A 99 18.25 -0.98 3.93
N ALA A 100 18.64 0.01 4.75
CA ALA A 100 19.74 -0.13 5.69
C ALA A 100 19.48 -1.24 6.73
N ALA A 101 18.26 -1.27 7.29
CA ALA A 101 17.86 -2.29 8.26
C ALA A 101 17.93 -3.71 7.66
N TYR A 102 17.55 -3.90 6.41
CA TYR A 102 17.66 -5.20 5.74
C TYR A 102 19.11 -5.59 5.47
N SER A 103 19.95 -4.67 5.00
CA SER A 103 21.37 -4.95 4.74
C SER A 103 22.16 -5.33 6.00
N ALA A 104 21.66 -5.00 7.19
CA ALA A 104 22.27 -5.36 8.46
C ALA A 104 21.87 -6.77 8.95
N LEU A 105 20.90 -7.43 8.29
CA LEU A 105 20.42 -8.77 8.65
C LEU A 105 21.04 -9.89 7.78
N ASP A 106 21.73 -9.52 6.69
CA ASP A 106 22.47 -10.41 5.79
C ASP A 106 23.96 -10.48 6.18
#